data_AF-A0A4D5RHY2-F1
#
_entry.id   AF-A0A4D5RHY2-F1
#
_cell.length_a   1.000
_cell.length_b   1.000
_cell.length_c   1.000
_cell.angle_alpha   90.00
_cell.angle_beta   90.00
_cell.angle_gamma   90.00
#
_symmetry.space_group_name_H-M   'P 1'
#
loop_
_entity.id
_entity.type
_entity.pdbx_description
1 polymer ?
#
loop_
_entity_poly.entity_id
_entity_poly.type
_entity_poly.pdbx_seq_one_letter_code
_entity_poly.pdbx_strand_id
1 'polypeptide(L)'
;MEHPAGKIVAAIVLLSALVFRRGACAGERCDSGKVYNCYKDAMYKIHLWSDRFSAGSVAQNCGWAKNVSACTEGLVTIGCTDEVKGRIRILEEGFDKTRTSLCDPNLFKSLLEWSECLNEEAFELCLDASDHRIKELEGSGKLSRKDAECRMLWNEMDCVLSAATGCPPSTSLAIEAMRNYGSTRLYIEDCPRPGGGNLGLASRPEMFVVLGTLLASLAGSL
;
A
#
# COMPACT_ATOMS: atom_id res chain seq x y z
N MET A 1 1.42 64.77 -15.12
CA MET A 1 1.41 64.06 -13.83
C MET A 1 0.89 62.65 -14.09
N GLU A 2 1.79 61.69 -14.25
CA GLU A 2 1.40 60.30 -14.49
C GLU A 2 0.87 59.68 -13.20
N HIS A 3 -0.36 59.16 -13.24
CA HIS A 3 -1.00 58.59 -12.06
C HIS A 3 -0.26 57.31 -11.61
N PRO A 4 0.21 57.24 -10.35
CA PRO A 4 0.96 56.08 -9.83
C PRO A 4 0.16 54.78 -9.87
N ALA A 5 -1.18 54.86 -9.88
CA ALA A 5 -2.07 53.70 -9.98
C ALA A 5 -1.92 52.92 -11.30
N GLY A 6 -1.70 53.60 -12.43
CA GLY A 6 -1.60 52.93 -13.74
C GLY A 6 -0.35 52.05 -13.87
N LYS A 7 0.76 52.47 -13.25
CA LYS A 7 2.02 51.71 -13.22
C LYS A 7 1.93 50.48 -12.32
N ILE A 8 1.17 50.58 -11.23
CA ILE A 8 0.93 49.47 -10.30
C ILE A 8 0.07 48.39 -10.96
N VAL A 9 -1.02 48.76 -11.64
CA VAL A 9 -1.88 47.79 -12.34
C VAL A 9 -1.12 47.09 -13.46
N ALA A 10 -0.32 47.81 -14.24
CA ALA A 10 0.51 47.22 -15.29
C ALA A 10 1.56 46.25 -14.72
N ALA A 11 2.19 46.58 -13.60
CA ALA A 11 3.16 45.72 -12.91
C ALA A 11 2.50 44.44 -12.36
N ILE A 12 1.30 44.55 -11.78
CA ILE A 12 0.54 43.40 -11.29
C ILE A 12 0.15 42.48 -12.45
N VAL A 13 -0.37 43.00 -13.57
CA VAL A 13 -0.74 42.21 -14.74
C VAL A 13 0.47 41.50 -15.36
N LEU A 14 1.63 42.16 -15.43
CA LEU A 14 2.86 41.56 -15.93
C LEU A 14 3.42 40.49 -14.97
N LEU A 15 3.35 40.70 -13.66
CA LEU A 15 3.72 39.70 -12.66
C LEU A 15 2.79 38.48 -12.71
N SER A 16 1.48 38.69 -12.84
CA SER A 16 0.51 37.62 -13.04
C SER A 16 0.81 36.84 -14.32
N ALA A 17 1.07 37.51 -15.45
CA ALA A 17 1.41 36.85 -16.72
C ALA A 17 2.73 36.05 -16.65
N LEU A 18 3.74 36.53 -15.91
CA LEU A 18 4.99 35.81 -15.67
C LEU A 18 4.80 34.59 -14.75
N VAL A 19 3.91 34.69 -13.75
CA VAL A 19 3.51 33.57 -12.88
C VAL A 19 2.70 32.53 -13.67
N PHE A 20 1.79 32.95 -14.56
CA PHE A 20 1.05 32.03 -15.42
C PHE A 20 1.94 31.37 -16.49
N ARG A 21 2.96 32.06 -17.03
CA ARG A 21 3.94 31.44 -17.95
C ARG A 21 4.90 30.47 -17.24
N ARG A 22 5.15 30.64 -15.94
CA ARG A 22 5.92 29.67 -15.13
C ARG A 22 5.05 28.59 -14.48
N GLY A 23 3.72 28.75 -14.46
CA GLY A 23 2.77 27.82 -13.86
C GLY A 23 2.26 26.73 -14.80
N ALA A 24 2.61 26.77 -16.10
CA ALA A 24 2.36 25.69 -17.04
C ALA A 24 3.55 24.70 -17.07
N CYS A 25 4.05 24.29 -15.90
CA CYS A 25 4.82 23.07 -15.83
C CYS A 25 3.83 21.93 -16.09
N ALA A 26 3.80 21.40 -17.31
CA ALA A 26 3.24 20.07 -17.55
C ALA A 26 3.90 19.17 -16.51
N GLY A 27 3.13 18.66 -15.55
CA GLY A 27 3.67 17.85 -14.45
C GLY A 27 4.57 16.77 -15.04
N GLU A 28 5.76 16.60 -14.47
CA GLU A 28 6.66 15.55 -14.91
C GLU A 28 5.90 14.22 -14.91
N ARG A 29 6.11 13.43 -15.96
CA ARG A 29 5.43 12.14 -16.12
C ARG A 29 5.66 11.27 -14.87
N CYS A 30 4.58 10.72 -14.32
CA CYS A 30 4.60 9.80 -13.20
C CYS A 30 3.79 8.54 -13.56
N ASP A 31 4.46 7.41 -13.67
CA ASP A 31 3.89 6.09 -14.01
C ASP A 31 3.55 5.28 -12.73
N SER A 32 3.30 5.93 -11.59
CA SER A 32 3.08 5.25 -10.29
C SER A 32 2.00 4.16 -10.35
N GLY A 33 0.87 4.43 -11.00
CA GLY A 33 -0.20 3.43 -11.15
C GLY A 33 0.27 2.16 -11.88
N LYS A 34 1.15 2.29 -12.88
CA LYS A 34 1.73 1.13 -13.59
C LYS A 34 2.71 0.37 -12.69
N VAL A 35 3.53 1.09 -11.92
CA VAL A 35 4.43 0.48 -10.93
C VAL A 35 3.61 -0.35 -9.93
N TYR A 36 2.58 0.24 -9.34
CA TYR A 36 1.68 -0.48 -8.41
C TYR A 36 1.07 -1.73 -9.04
N ASN A 37 0.60 -1.64 -10.29
CA ASN A 37 0.02 -2.78 -10.99
C ASN A 37 1.03 -3.91 -11.22
N CYS A 38 2.30 -3.62 -11.49
CA CYS A 38 3.33 -4.66 -11.60
C CYS A 38 3.49 -5.48 -10.33
N TYR A 39 3.54 -4.82 -9.17
CA TYR A 39 3.62 -5.49 -7.88
C TYR A 39 2.33 -6.23 -7.55
N LYS A 40 1.18 -5.59 -7.80
CA LYS A 40 -0.15 -6.20 -7.60
C LYS A 40 -0.26 -7.49 -8.40
N ASP A 41 -0.03 -7.45 -9.70
CA ASP A 41 -0.15 -8.60 -10.59
C ASP A 41 0.77 -9.77 -10.18
N ALA A 42 1.97 -9.47 -9.68
CA ALA A 42 2.85 -10.52 -9.15
C ALA A 42 2.32 -11.11 -7.84
N MET A 43 1.86 -10.28 -6.91
CA MET A 43 1.31 -10.73 -5.64
C MET A 43 0.05 -11.59 -5.81
N TYR A 44 -0.82 -11.26 -6.76
CA TYR A 44 -2.02 -12.04 -7.06
C TYR A 44 -1.74 -13.41 -7.69
N LYS A 45 -0.55 -13.60 -8.29
CA LYS A 45 -0.11 -14.90 -8.80
C LYS A 45 0.51 -15.77 -7.72
N ILE A 46 1.11 -15.17 -6.69
CA ILE A 46 1.81 -15.91 -5.63
C ILE A 46 0.79 -16.65 -4.76
N HIS A 47 1.01 -17.96 -4.61
CA HIS A 47 0.17 -18.81 -3.75
C HIS A 47 1.06 -19.55 -2.75
N LEU A 48 1.01 -19.12 -1.49
CA LEU A 48 1.73 -19.79 -0.38
C LEU A 48 0.87 -20.79 0.38
N TRP A 49 -0.44 -20.73 0.19
CA TRP A 49 -1.43 -21.59 0.84
C TRP A 49 -2.32 -22.21 -0.23
N SER A 50 -2.13 -23.50 -0.49
CA SER A 50 -3.03 -24.32 -1.30
C SER A 50 -2.76 -25.78 -0.99
N ASP A 51 -3.83 -26.57 -0.99
CA ASP A 51 -3.85 -28.04 -1.10
C ASP A 51 -2.94 -28.61 -2.21
N ARG A 52 -2.52 -27.80 -3.20
CA ARG A 52 -1.61 -28.17 -4.29
C ARG A 52 -0.18 -27.66 -4.12
N PHE A 53 0.20 -27.27 -2.90
CA PHE A 53 1.53 -26.75 -2.61
C PHE A 53 2.63 -27.81 -2.86
N SER A 54 3.62 -27.47 -3.67
CA SER A 54 4.69 -28.37 -4.11
C SER A 54 6.00 -27.62 -4.36
N ALA A 55 7.11 -28.34 -4.54
CA ALA A 55 8.38 -27.71 -4.94
C ALA A 55 8.23 -26.90 -6.25
N GLY A 56 7.38 -27.38 -7.16
CA GLY A 56 7.04 -26.68 -8.39
C GLY A 56 6.28 -25.37 -8.19
N SER A 57 5.41 -25.28 -7.17
CA SER A 57 4.72 -24.02 -6.84
C SER A 57 5.66 -23.00 -6.20
N VAL A 58 6.62 -23.44 -5.38
CA VAL A 58 7.66 -22.54 -4.82
C VAL A 58 8.52 -21.93 -5.92
N ALA A 59 8.98 -22.74 -6.87
CA ALA A 59 9.78 -22.24 -7.99
C ALA A 59 8.99 -21.23 -8.85
N GLN A 60 7.70 -21.49 -9.09
CA GLN A 60 6.82 -20.56 -9.80
C GLN A 60 6.62 -19.24 -9.03
N ASN A 61 6.35 -19.32 -7.71
CA ASN A 61 6.23 -18.14 -6.85
C ASN A 61 7.48 -17.25 -6.91
N CYS A 62 8.67 -17.86 -6.78
CA CYS A 62 9.93 -17.14 -6.92
C CYS A 62 10.11 -16.54 -8.32
N GLY A 63 9.70 -17.27 -9.38
CA GLY A 63 9.71 -16.78 -10.76
C GLY A 63 8.85 -15.54 -10.95
N TRP A 64 7.61 -15.55 -10.45
CA TRP A 64 6.73 -14.37 -10.51
C TRP A 64 7.30 -13.20 -9.72
N ALA A 65 7.87 -13.45 -8.54
CA ALA A 65 8.50 -12.42 -7.73
C ALA A 65 9.73 -11.79 -8.43
N LYS A 66 10.54 -12.59 -9.14
CA LYS A 66 11.69 -12.10 -9.92
C LYS A 66 11.27 -11.27 -11.13
N ASN A 67 10.14 -11.59 -11.76
CA ASN A 67 9.71 -10.93 -13.00
C ASN A 67 9.17 -9.51 -12.81
N VAL A 68 8.99 -9.03 -11.58
CA VAL A 68 8.54 -7.66 -11.33
C VAL A 68 9.51 -6.63 -11.88
N SER A 69 10.82 -6.88 -11.83
CA SER A 69 11.83 -5.96 -12.36
C SER A 69 11.66 -5.72 -13.87
N ALA A 70 11.29 -6.75 -14.62
CA ALA A 70 11.01 -6.61 -16.05
C ALA A 70 9.71 -5.82 -16.31
N CYS A 71 8.72 -5.94 -15.41
CA CYS A 71 7.48 -5.16 -15.51
C CYS A 71 7.70 -3.67 -15.21
N THR A 72 8.57 -3.36 -14.25
CA THR A 72 8.86 -1.98 -13.85
C THR A 72 9.92 -1.29 -14.71
N GLU A 73 10.55 -2.03 -15.62
CA GLU A 73 11.56 -1.50 -16.54
C GLU A 73 11.00 -0.34 -17.39
N GLY A 74 11.70 0.80 -17.37
CA GLY A 74 11.32 1.99 -18.14
C GLY A 74 10.14 2.80 -17.59
N LEU A 75 9.57 2.43 -16.43
CA LEU A 75 8.52 3.24 -15.78
C LEU A 75 9.13 4.47 -15.08
N VAL A 76 8.52 5.64 -15.28
CA VAL A 76 9.05 6.92 -14.75
C VAL A 76 8.42 7.23 -13.39
N THR A 77 9.24 7.28 -12.32
CA THR A 77 8.80 7.65 -10.97
C THR A 77 9.37 8.99 -10.47
N ILE A 78 10.35 9.55 -11.18
CA ILE A 78 11.03 10.81 -10.81
C ILE A 78 10.04 11.97 -10.73
N GLY A 79 9.06 12.02 -11.63
CA GLY A 79 8.03 13.07 -11.68
C GLY A 79 6.91 12.94 -10.64
N CYS A 80 6.91 11.88 -9.83
CA CYS A 80 5.91 11.67 -8.79
C CYS A 80 6.13 12.61 -7.58
N THR A 81 5.07 12.90 -6.84
CA THR A 81 5.16 13.63 -5.56
C THR A 81 5.96 12.84 -4.53
N ASP A 82 6.53 13.51 -3.53
CA ASP A 82 7.30 12.85 -2.46
C ASP A 82 6.47 11.83 -1.68
N GLU A 83 5.17 12.11 -1.50
CA GLU A 83 4.22 11.16 -0.90
C GLU A 83 4.12 9.88 -1.74
N VAL A 84 3.95 9.99 -3.05
CA VAL A 84 3.85 8.84 -3.95
C VAL A 84 5.17 8.08 -4.02
N LYS A 85 6.31 8.78 -4.08
CA LYS A 85 7.64 8.18 -4.02
C LYS A 85 7.84 7.40 -2.72
N GLY A 86 7.44 7.97 -1.60
CA GLY A 86 7.48 7.31 -0.29
C GLY A 86 6.65 6.03 -0.26
N ARG A 87 5.44 6.07 -0.83
CA ARG A 87 4.59 4.88 -0.91
C ARG A 87 5.17 3.79 -1.83
N ILE A 88 5.71 4.16 -3.00
CA ILE A 88 6.39 3.22 -3.91
C ILE A 88 7.58 2.56 -3.21
N ARG A 89 8.40 3.34 -2.49
CA ARG A 89 9.55 2.81 -1.75
C ARG A 89 9.14 1.75 -0.71
N ILE A 90 8.07 2.00 0.05
CA ILE A 90 7.57 1.03 1.04
C ILE A 90 7.10 -0.25 0.35
N LEU A 91 6.40 -0.13 -0.79
CA LEU A 91 5.99 -1.27 -1.60
C LEU A 91 7.19 -2.09 -2.08
N GLU A 92 8.20 -1.41 -2.64
CA GLU A 92 9.44 -2.03 -3.12
C GLU A 92 10.15 -2.79 -1.99
N GLU A 93 10.33 -2.14 -0.82
CA GLU A 93 10.97 -2.75 0.34
C GLU A 93 10.19 -3.97 0.89
N GLY A 94 8.85 -3.88 0.95
CA GLY A 94 8.01 -5.00 1.37
C GLY A 94 8.06 -6.17 0.38
N PHE A 95 8.02 -5.86 -0.92
CA PHE A 95 8.11 -6.85 -1.96
C PHE A 95 9.49 -7.51 -2.03
N ASP A 96 10.58 -6.77 -1.81
CA ASP A 96 11.93 -7.33 -1.77
C ASP A 96 12.09 -8.38 -0.66
N LYS A 97 11.48 -8.15 0.51
CA LYS A 97 11.39 -9.14 1.59
C LYS A 97 10.60 -10.37 1.16
N THR A 98 9.44 -10.15 0.54
CA THR A 98 8.61 -11.24 0.00
C THR A 98 9.37 -12.08 -1.02
N ARG A 99 10.01 -11.44 -2.01
CA ARG A 99 10.86 -12.11 -3.01
C ARG A 99 11.97 -12.91 -2.35
N THR A 100 12.65 -12.31 -1.36
CA THR A 100 13.75 -12.97 -0.66
C THR A 100 13.28 -14.25 0.03
N SER A 101 12.18 -14.19 0.78
CA SER A 101 11.62 -15.38 1.41
C SER A 101 11.17 -16.43 0.39
N LEU A 102 10.44 -16.01 -0.66
CA LEU A 102 9.93 -16.90 -1.72
C LEU A 102 11.03 -17.63 -2.50
N CYS A 103 12.19 -17.00 -2.64
CA CYS A 103 13.31 -17.53 -3.39
C CYS A 103 14.34 -18.25 -2.50
N ASP A 104 14.08 -18.43 -1.21
CA ASP A 104 14.94 -19.22 -0.35
C ASP A 104 14.87 -20.70 -0.77
N PRO A 105 16.01 -21.37 -1.02
CA PRO A 105 16.04 -22.76 -1.48
C PRO A 105 15.45 -23.75 -0.46
N ASN A 106 15.41 -23.40 0.83
CA ASN A 106 14.86 -24.22 1.90
C ASN A 106 13.38 -23.91 2.17
N LEU A 107 12.79 -22.91 1.51
CA LEU A 107 11.40 -22.53 1.75
C LEU A 107 10.44 -23.70 1.54
N PHE A 108 10.64 -24.50 0.49
CA PHE A 108 9.77 -25.65 0.20
C PHE A 108 9.72 -26.63 1.37
N LYS A 109 10.88 -27.01 1.89
CA LYS A 109 10.99 -27.92 3.04
C LYS A 109 10.32 -27.32 4.27
N SER A 110 10.58 -26.04 4.55
CA SER A 110 10.01 -25.34 5.69
C SER A 110 8.49 -25.25 5.60
N LEU A 111 7.93 -24.99 4.41
CA LEU A 111 6.48 -24.92 4.19
C LEU A 111 5.81 -26.29 4.29
N LEU A 112 6.47 -27.37 3.86
CA LEU A 112 5.97 -28.72 4.05
C LEU A 112 5.85 -29.07 5.54
N GLU A 113 6.94 -28.91 6.30
CA GLU A 113 6.95 -29.16 7.75
C GLU A 113 5.96 -28.25 8.49
N TRP A 114 5.82 -27.00 8.04
CA TRP A 114 4.85 -26.06 8.58
C TRP A 114 3.41 -26.53 8.31
N SER A 115 3.11 -27.00 7.10
CA SER A 115 1.77 -27.47 6.74
C SER A 115 1.37 -28.73 7.52
N GLU A 116 2.31 -29.65 7.76
CA GLU A 116 2.07 -30.86 8.57
C GLU A 116 1.87 -30.55 10.05
N CYS A 117 2.46 -29.46 10.53
CA CYS A 117 2.36 -29.03 11.92
C CYS A 117 1.13 -28.16 12.22
N LEU A 118 0.66 -27.42 11.21
CA LEU A 118 -0.38 -26.42 11.37
C LEU A 118 -1.63 -27.02 12.03
N ASN A 119 -2.13 -26.37 13.09
CA ASN A 119 -3.37 -26.79 13.72
C ASN A 119 -4.58 -26.28 12.90
N GLU A 120 -5.09 -27.13 12.01
CA GLU A 120 -6.22 -26.81 11.13
C GLU A 120 -7.49 -26.43 11.92
N GLU A 121 -7.83 -27.16 12.99
CA GLU A 121 -9.01 -26.86 13.83
C GLU A 121 -8.88 -25.47 14.48
N ALA A 122 -7.70 -25.14 15.01
CA ALA A 122 -7.45 -23.82 15.58
C ALA A 122 -7.52 -22.71 14.51
N PHE A 123 -7.08 -23.00 13.29
CA PHE A 123 -7.18 -22.07 12.17
C PHE A 123 -8.64 -21.80 11.77
N GLU A 124 -9.44 -22.85 11.58
CA GLU A 124 -10.87 -22.75 11.23
C GLU A 124 -11.66 -22.01 12.31
N LEU A 125 -11.48 -22.38 13.59
CA LEU A 125 -12.13 -21.70 14.70
C LEU A 125 -11.78 -20.21 14.78
N CYS A 126 -10.53 -19.85 14.47
CA CYS A 126 -10.08 -18.47 14.44
C CYS A 126 -10.74 -17.66 13.30
N LEU A 127 -10.87 -18.26 12.11
CA LEU A 127 -11.54 -17.66 10.96
C LEU A 127 -13.03 -17.46 11.24
N ASP A 128 -13.73 -18.48 11.73
CA ASP A 128 -15.16 -18.42 12.00
C ASP A 128 -15.52 -17.35 13.04
N ALA A 129 -14.75 -17.28 14.14
CA ALA A 129 -14.94 -16.26 15.17
C ALA A 129 -14.75 -14.83 14.61
N SER A 130 -13.84 -14.67 13.66
CA SER A 130 -13.51 -13.41 13.01
C SER A 130 -14.57 -13.00 11.98
N ASP A 131 -15.00 -13.94 11.15
CA ASP A 131 -15.93 -13.73 10.04
C ASP A 131 -17.32 -13.31 10.54
N HIS A 132 -17.87 -14.02 11.54
CA HIS A 132 -19.18 -13.68 12.12
C HIS A 132 -19.23 -12.22 12.60
N ARG A 133 -18.19 -11.79 13.31
CA ARG A 133 -18.09 -10.42 13.84
C ARG A 133 -17.94 -9.37 12.74
N ILE A 134 -17.19 -9.66 11.68
CA ILE A 134 -17.03 -8.73 10.55
C ILE A 134 -18.36 -8.55 9.81
N LYS A 135 -19.04 -9.66 9.49
CA LYS A 135 -20.32 -9.65 8.77
C LYS A 135 -21.40 -8.88 9.55
N GLU A 136 -21.44 -9.02 10.87
CA GLU A 136 -22.36 -8.25 11.71
C GLU A 136 -22.07 -6.74 11.65
N LEU A 137 -20.79 -6.35 11.71
CA LEU A 137 -20.39 -4.94 11.65
C LEU A 137 -20.63 -4.31 10.27
N GLU A 138 -20.38 -5.06 9.20
CA GLU A 138 -20.68 -4.63 7.83
C GLU A 138 -22.19 -4.52 7.61
N GLY A 139 -22.96 -5.54 7.99
CA GLY A 139 -24.43 -5.55 7.85
C GLY A 139 -25.13 -4.48 8.68
N SER A 140 -24.53 -4.04 9.80
CA SER A 140 -25.02 -2.92 10.61
C SER A 140 -24.52 -1.54 10.15
N GLY A 141 -23.73 -1.47 9.06
CA GLY A 141 -23.18 -0.23 8.53
C GLY A 141 -22.09 0.41 9.41
N LYS A 142 -21.60 -0.29 10.43
CA LYS A 142 -20.52 0.16 11.32
C LYS A 142 -19.13 -0.01 10.71
N LEU A 143 -19.06 -0.70 9.58
CA LEU A 143 -17.84 -0.99 8.84
C LEU A 143 -18.10 -0.78 7.36
N SER A 144 -17.22 -0.05 6.67
CA SER A 144 -17.31 0.01 5.20
C SER A 144 -16.95 -1.34 4.61
N ARG A 145 -17.43 -1.64 3.41
CA ARG A 145 -17.04 -2.86 2.68
C ARG A 145 -15.52 -3.01 2.55
N LYS A 146 -14.82 -1.91 2.26
CA LYS A 146 -13.35 -1.93 2.14
C LYS A 146 -12.67 -2.23 3.49
N ASP A 147 -13.18 -1.67 4.57
CA ASP A 147 -12.66 -1.98 5.91
C ASP A 147 -12.96 -3.42 6.31
N ALA A 148 -14.12 -3.98 5.91
CA ALA A 148 -14.45 -5.39 6.11
C ALA A 148 -13.47 -6.30 5.37
N GLU A 149 -13.22 -6.04 4.08
CA GLU A 149 -12.23 -6.76 3.26
C GLU A 149 -10.83 -6.72 3.90
N CYS A 150 -10.39 -5.55 4.36
CA CYS A 150 -9.09 -5.40 5.02
C CYS A 150 -9.02 -6.15 6.36
N ARG A 151 -10.08 -6.13 7.16
CA ARG A 151 -10.13 -6.91 8.41
C ARG A 151 -10.11 -8.41 8.16
N MET A 152 -10.80 -8.88 7.12
CA MET A 152 -10.75 -10.30 6.74
C MET A 152 -9.33 -10.71 6.36
N LEU A 153 -8.62 -9.90 5.54
CA LEU A 153 -7.23 -10.18 5.16
C LEU A 153 -6.28 -10.19 6.37
N TRP A 154 -6.42 -9.23 7.30
CA TRP A 154 -5.63 -9.21 8.53
C TRP A 154 -5.88 -10.45 9.37
N ASN A 155 -7.15 -10.77 9.61
CA ASN A 155 -7.54 -11.91 10.43
C ASN A 155 -7.09 -13.24 9.81
N GLU A 156 -7.19 -13.40 8.50
CA GLU A 156 -6.65 -14.57 7.80
C GLU A 156 -5.16 -14.74 8.15
N MET A 157 -4.35 -13.69 7.95
CA MET A 157 -2.91 -13.75 8.24
C MET A 157 -2.60 -14.01 9.72
N ASP A 158 -3.34 -13.38 10.64
CA ASP A 158 -3.13 -13.57 12.08
C ASP A 158 -3.56 -14.98 12.53
N CYS A 159 -4.66 -15.51 12.01
CA CYS A 159 -5.14 -16.86 12.29
C CYS A 159 -4.15 -17.91 11.79
N VAL A 160 -3.63 -17.74 10.57
CA VAL A 160 -2.57 -18.58 10.00
C VAL A 160 -1.37 -18.66 10.94
N LEU A 161 -0.88 -17.50 11.41
CA LEU A 161 0.31 -17.45 12.26
C LEU A 161 0.02 -18.00 13.67
N SER A 162 -1.18 -17.78 14.19
CA SER A 162 -1.59 -18.26 15.52
C SER A 162 -1.70 -19.78 15.54
N ALA A 163 -2.29 -20.38 14.49
CA ALA A 163 -2.37 -21.82 14.32
C ALA A 163 -0.99 -22.52 14.23
N ALA A 164 0.06 -21.76 13.94
CA ALA A 164 1.44 -22.24 13.84
C ALA A 164 2.28 -22.03 15.13
N THR A 165 1.70 -21.52 16.22
CA THR A 165 2.44 -21.15 17.46
C THR A 165 3.17 -22.33 18.11
N GLY A 166 2.73 -23.57 17.86
CA GLY A 166 3.36 -24.80 18.36
C GLY A 166 4.41 -25.43 17.44
N CYS A 167 4.68 -24.83 16.28
CA CYS A 167 5.51 -25.46 15.26
C CYS A 167 7.01 -25.41 15.54
N PRO A 168 7.78 -26.42 15.07
CA PRO A 168 9.20 -26.51 15.37
C PRO A 168 9.98 -25.35 14.71
N PRO A 169 11.16 -24.98 15.22
CA PRO A 169 11.96 -23.89 14.66
C PRO A 169 12.31 -24.01 13.17
N SER A 170 12.27 -25.23 12.61
CA SER A 170 12.50 -25.50 11.20
C SER A 170 11.41 -24.92 10.28
N THR A 171 10.24 -24.54 10.83
CA THR A 171 9.17 -23.84 10.10
C THR A 171 9.35 -22.32 10.06
N SER A 172 10.44 -21.79 10.62
CA SER A 172 10.66 -20.33 10.72
C SER A 172 10.65 -19.62 9.36
N LEU A 173 11.26 -20.22 8.33
CA LEU A 173 11.26 -19.64 6.98
C LEU A 173 9.85 -19.57 6.37
N ALA A 174 9.02 -20.60 6.58
CA ALA A 174 7.62 -20.59 6.16
C ALA A 174 6.83 -19.47 6.87
N ILE A 175 6.96 -19.36 8.19
CA ILE A 175 6.32 -18.32 8.99
C ILE A 175 6.74 -16.92 8.53
N GLU A 176 8.04 -16.73 8.25
CA GLU A 176 8.56 -15.47 7.74
C GLU A 176 8.04 -15.15 6.33
N ALA A 177 8.01 -16.13 5.42
CA ALA A 177 7.45 -15.97 4.09
C ALA A 177 5.99 -15.54 4.12
N MET A 178 5.18 -16.17 4.99
CA MET A 178 3.78 -15.82 5.19
C MET A 178 3.62 -14.40 5.74
N ARG A 179 4.43 -14.00 6.72
CA ARG A 179 4.42 -12.62 7.26
C ARG A 179 4.78 -11.58 6.21
N ASN A 180 5.83 -11.83 5.42
CA ASN A 180 6.30 -10.91 4.38
C ASN A 180 5.27 -10.78 3.25
N TYR A 181 4.74 -11.92 2.78
CA TYR A 181 3.67 -11.95 1.79
C TYR A 181 2.41 -11.23 2.28
N GLY A 182 1.94 -11.57 3.49
CA GLY A 182 0.75 -10.96 4.09
C GLY A 182 0.90 -9.44 4.25
N SER A 183 2.03 -8.98 4.79
CA SER A 183 2.31 -7.55 4.96
C SER A 183 2.32 -6.79 3.62
N THR A 184 2.91 -7.39 2.58
CA THR A 184 2.97 -6.78 1.24
C THR A 184 1.58 -6.77 0.58
N ARG A 185 0.81 -7.84 0.72
CA ARG A 185 -0.56 -7.93 0.21
C ARG A 185 -1.46 -6.88 0.87
N LEU A 186 -1.40 -6.74 2.19
CA LEU A 186 -2.15 -5.72 2.94
C LEU A 186 -1.78 -4.31 2.49
N TYR A 187 -0.51 -4.06 2.20
CA TYR A 187 -0.06 -2.77 1.67
C TYR A 187 -0.63 -2.49 0.27
N ILE A 188 -0.59 -3.46 -0.64
CA ILE A 188 -1.14 -3.33 -2.01
C ILE A 188 -2.64 -3.10 -1.99
N GLU A 189 -3.34 -3.73 -1.04
CA GLU A 189 -4.77 -3.53 -0.87
C GLU A 189 -5.13 -2.24 -0.14
N ASP A 190 -4.16 -1.37 0.16
CA ASP A 190 -4.36 -0.14 0.92
C ASP A 190 -5.08 -0.38 2.25
N CYS A 191 -4.76 -1.50 2.91
CA CYS A 191 -5.35 -1.88 4.17
C CYS A 191 -4.58 -1.26 5.35
N PRO A 192 -5.15 -0.27 6.06
CA PRO A 192 -4.50 0.30 7.24
C PRO A 192 -4.32 -0.78 8.31
N ARG A 193 -3.24 -0.66 9.10
CA ARG A 193 -3.05 -1.52 10.28
C ARG A 193 -4.22 -1.32 11.25
N PRO A 194 -4.78 -2.40 11.85
CA PRO A 194 -5.77 -2.27 12.91
C PRO A 194 -5.21 -1.42 14.06
N GLY A 195 -5.90 -0.33 14.39
CA GLY A 195 -5.44 0.65 15.40
C GLY A 195 -4.64 1.83 14.86
N GLY A 196 -4.29 1.84 13.57
CA GLY A 196 -3.78 3.00 12.86
C GLY A 196 -4.94 3.81 12.29
N GLY A 197 -5.41 4.79 13.04
CA GLY A 197 -6.39 5.76 12.54
C GLY A 197 -5.93 6.36 11.21
N ASN A 198 -6.89 6.55 10.30
CA ASN A 198 -6.71 7.21 9.01
C ASN A 198 -5.83 8.47 9.13
N LEU A 199 -4.58 8.38 8.70
CA LEU A 199 -3.72 9.53 8.39
C LEU A 199 -3.46 9.61 6.88
N GLY A 200 -4.47 9.22 6.09
CA GLY A 200 -4.48 9.35 4.62
C GLY A 200 -5.31 10.52 4.08
N LEU A 201 -6.08 11.22 4.93
CA LEU A 201 -6.49 12.59 4.64
C LEU A 201 -5.65 13.52 5.50
N ALA A 202 -4.41 13.74 5.07
CA ALA A 202 -3.70 14.95 5.44
C ALA A 202 -4.52 16.12 4.88
N SER A 203 -5.39 16.67 5.72
CA SER A 203 -5.87 18.04 5.62
C SER A 203 -4.63 18.92 5.46
N ARG A 204 -4.27 19.26 4.22
CA ARG A 204 -3.13 20.11 3.92
C ARG A 204 -3.27 21.40 4.74
N PRO A 205 -2.36 21.70 5.69
CA PRO A 205 -2.43 22.93 6.48
C PRO A 205 -2.34 24.18 5.58
N GLU A 206 -1.76 24.03 4.39
CA GLU A 206 -1.54 25.13 3.45
C GLU A 206 -2.84 25.69 2.85
N MET A 207 -3.92 24.89 2.76
CA MET A 207 -5.19 25.39 2.20
C MET A 207 -5.93 26.33 3.18
N PHE A 208 -5.72 26.15 4.50
CA PHE A 208 -6.28 27.04 5.52
C PHE A 208 -5.52 28.37 5.63
N VAL A 209 -4.21 28.38 5.34
CA VAL A 209 -3.41 29.61 5.34
C VAL A 209 -3.78 30.52 4.17
N VAL A 210 -4.09 29.96 3.00
CA VAL A 210 -4.52 30.74 1.83
C VAL A 210 -5.94 31.31 2.01
N LEU A 211 -6.88 30.54 2.60
CA LEU A 211 -8.21 31.07 2.91
C LEU A 211 -8.20 32.12 4.03
N GLY A 212 -7.35 31.94 5.05
CA GLY A 212 -7.20 32.92 6.13
C GLY A 212 -6.61 34.25 5.66
N THR A 213 -5.67 34.22 4.72
CA THR A 213 -5.07 35.44 4.15
C THR A 213 -5.99 36.14 3.15
N LEU A 214 -6.82 35.41 2.39
CA LEU A 214 -7.85 36.03 1.52
C LEU A 214 -8.95 36.73 2.33
N LEU A 215 -9.38 36.14 3.46
CA LEU A 215 -10.41 36.74 4.32
C LEU A 215 -9.89 37.94 5.12
N ALA A 216 -8.64 37.92 5.59
CA ALA A 216 -8.02 39.08 6.23
C ALA A 216 -7.84 40.27 5.26
N SER A 217 -7.60 39.99 3.97
CA SER A 217 -7.46 41.04 2.95
C SER A 217 -8.79 41.70 2.58
N LEU A 218 -9.91 40.96 2.66
CA LEU A 218 -11.26 41.48 2.41
C LEU A 218 -11.84 42.24 3.62
N ALA A 219 -11.43 41.91 4.84
CA ALA A 219 -11.88 42.60 6.06
C ALA A 219 -11.14 43.92 6.33
N GLY A 220 -9.98 44.16 5.71
CA GLY A 220 -9.22 45.41 5.85
C GLY A 220 -9.59 46.52 4.86
N SER A 221 -10.66 46.36 4.07
CA SER A 221 -11.08 47.32 3.03
C SER A 221 -12.51 47.86 3.22
N LEU A 222 -13.04 47.85 4.46
CA LEU A 222 -14.26 48.57 4.85
C LEU A 222 -13.95 49.61 5.93
#